data_AF-A0A9Q2WEM9-F1
#
_entry.id   AF-A0A9Q2WEM9-F1
#
_cell.length_a   1.000
_cell.length_b   1.000
_cell.length_c   1.000
_cell.angle_alpha   90.00
_cell.angle_beta   90.00
_cell.angle_gamma   90.00
#
_symmetry.space_group_name_H-M   'P 1'
#
loop_
_entity.id
_entity.type
_entity.pdbx_description
1 polymer ?
#
loop_
_entity_poly.entity_id
_entity_poly.type
_entity_poly.pdbx_seq_one_letter_code
_entity_poly.pdbx_strand_id
1 'polypeptide(L)'
;MLHTLSRSPWQCDIDTLLSMLREGDDLLLIQDGVLAALDGSRFVEILANAPITVSALKEDLDARGLSGQISAKIDVVGYTDFVNLTVTHASQMNW
;
A
#
# COMPACT_ATOMS: atom_id res chain seq x y z
N MET A 1 11.52 5.51 -4.31
CA MET A 1 10.59 5.34 -5.44
C MET A 1 9.21 5.06 -4.87
N LEU A 2 8.16 5.62 -5.45
CA LEU A 2 6.80 5.34 -5.02
C LEU A 2 6.27 4.10 -5.73
N HIS A 3 5.94 3.05 -5.00
CA HIS A 3 5.17 1.93 -5.51
C HIS A 3 3.68 2.17 -5.28
N THR A 4 2.85 1.84 -6.26
CA THR A 4 1.39 1.81 -6.11
C THR A 4 0.87 0.43 -6.43
N LEU A 5 0.08 -0.16 -5.53
CA LEU A 5 -0.63 -1.42 -5.80
C LEU A 5 -2.11 -1.10 -5.95
N SER A 6 -2.65 -1.26 -7.17
CA SER A 6 -4.05 -0.94 -7.45
C SER A 6 -4.96 -2.16 -7.52
N ARG A 7 -4.37 -3.35 -7.66
CA ARG A 7 -5.09 -4.62 -7.73
C ARG A 7 -5.07 -5.35 -6.40
N SER A 8 -6.10 -6.18 -6.21
CA SER A 8 -6.19 -7.12 -5.10
C SER A 8 -4.88 -7.90 -4.92
N PRO A 9 -4.37 -8.08 -3.70
CA PRO A 9 -3.12 -8.81 -3.46
C PRO A 9 -3.21 -10.30 -3.79
N TRP A 10 -4.43 -10.82 -4.02
CA TRP A 10 -4.66 -12.18 -4.55
C TRP A 10 -4.59 -12.26 -6.07
N GLN A 11 -4.54 -11.11 -6.76
CA GLN A 11 -4.51 -10.99 -8.22
C GLN A 11 -3.25 -10.26 -8.71
N CYS A 12 -2.24 -10.12 -7.85
CA CYS A 12 -0.94 -9.55 -8.19
C CYS A 12 0.20 -10.54 -7.88
N ASP A 13 1.31 -10.39 -8.60
CA ASP A 13 2.56 -11.06 -8.27
C ASP A 13 3.26 -10.30 -7.13
N ILE A 14 2.87 -10.64 -5.89
CA ILE A 14 3.39 -9.98 -4.70
C ILE A 14 4.88 -10.26 -4.50
N ASP A 15 5.38 -11.42 -4.93
CA ASP A 15 6.78 -11.79 -4.78
C ASP A 15 7.67 -10.91 -5.65
N THR A 16 7.25 -10.66 -6.90
CA THR A 16 7.93 -9.71 -7.78
C THR A 16 7.89 -8.30 -7.21
N LEU A 17 6.75 -7.84 -6.68
CA LEU A 17 6.65 -6.54 -6.00
C LEU A 17 7.68 -6.43 -4.87
N LEU A 18 7.70 -7.40 -3.95
CA LEU A 18 8.60 -7.40 -2.79
C LEU A 18 10.07 -7.42 -3.20
N SER A 19 10.42 -8.15 -4.26
CA SER A 19 11.79 -8.22 -4.79
C SER A 19 12.31 -6.89 -5.33
N MET A 20 11.40 -5.95 -5.65
CA MET A 20 11.74 -4.64 -6.18
C MET A 20 11.83 -3.55 -5.12
N LEU A 21 11.34 -3.81 -3.89
CA LEU A 21 11.36 -2.83 -2.80
C LEU A 21 12.78 -2.60 -2.29
N ARG A 22 13.11 -1.34 -2.04
CA ARG A 22 14.39 -0.92 -1.45
C ARG A 22 14.16 0.02 -0.28
N GLU A 23 15.14 0.10 0.60
CA GLU A 23 15.12 1.07 1.70
C GLU A 23 14.92 2.50 1.17
N GLY A 24 13.98 3.22 1.79
CA GLY A 24 13.59 4.57 1.37
C GLY A 24 12.53 4.62 0.26
N ASP A 25 12.04 3.47 -0.23
CA ASP A 25 10.83 3.42 -1.04
C ASP A 25 9.57 3.54 -0.16
N ASP A 26 8.46 3.90 -0.79
CA ASP A 26 7.12 3.93 -0.19
C ASP A 26 6.18 3.06 -1.03
N LEU A 27 5.26 2.33 -0.38
CA LEU A 27 4.17 1.62 -1.04
C LEU A 27 2.82 2.24 -0.63
N LEU A 28 2.07 2.70 -1.62
CA LEU A 28 0.68 3.12 -1.45
C LEU A 28 -0.29 2.09 -2.03
N LEU A 29 -1.15 1.56 -1.17
CA LEU A 29 -2.26 0.69 -1.53
C LEU A 29 -3.45 1.55 -1.96
N ILE A 30 -3.90 1.38 -3.19
CA ILE A 30 -5.05 2.09 -3.78
C ILE A 30 -6.01 1.10 -4.41
N GLN A 31 -7.22 1.54 -4.73
CA GLN A 31 -8.26 0.72 -5.34
C GLN A 31 -8.42 -0.62 -4.61
N ASP A 32 -8.35 -1.75 -5.30
CA ASP A 32 -8.48 -3.07 -4.66
C ASP A 32 -7.21 -3.51 -3.92
N GLY A 33 -6.09 -2.79 -4.11
CA GLY A 33 -4.85 -3.01 -3.36
C GLY A 33 -5.00 -2.76 -1.86
N VAL A 34 -5.96 -1.94 -1.44
CA VAL A 34 -6.24 -1.69 -0.01
C VAL A 34 -6.65 -2.96 0.75
N LEU A 35 -7.09 -4.01 0.04
CA LEU A 35 -7.37 -5.31 0.64
C LEU A 35 -6.12 -5.99 1.24
N ALA A 36 -4.91 -5.56 0.85
CA ALA A 36 -3.66 -6.02 1.45
C ALA A 36 -3.48 -5.53 2.89
N ALA A 37 -4.18 -4.47 3.29
CA ALA A 37 -4.06 -3.85 4.60
C ALA A 37 -5.04 -4.41 5.66
N LEU A 38 -5.89 -5.39 5.28
CA LEU A 38 -6.86 -5.99 6.20
C LEU A 38 -6.17 -6.65 7.40
N ASP A 39 -6.64 -6.36 8.60
CA ASP A 39 -6.07 -6.90 9.82
C ASP A 39 -6.17 -8.43 9.87
N GLY A 40 -5.11 -9.08 10.35
CA GLY A 40 -4.97 -10.54 10.32
C GLY A 40 -4.70 -11.15 8.93
N SER A 41 -4.60 -10.34 7.87
CA SER A 41 -4.19 -10.81 6.54
C SER A 41 -2.71 -11.19 6.50
N ARG A 42 -2.35 -12.26 5.78
CA ARG A 42 -0.94 -12.62 5.55
C ARG A 42 -0.14 -11.50 4.89
N PHE A 43 -0.80 -10.66 4.10
CA PHE A 43 -0.15 -9.60 3.35
C PHE A 43 0.34 -8.47 4.26
N VAL A 44 -0.38 -8.18 5.35
CA VAL A 44 0.07 -7.20 6.35
C VAL A 44 1.43 -7.61 6.93
N GLU A 45 1.59 -8.88 7.33
CA GLU A 45 2.85 -9.35 7.90
C GLU A 45 4.00 -9.28 6.88
N ILE A 46 3.74 -9.65 5.63
CA ILE A 46 4.76 -9.61 4.58
C ILE A 46 5.18 -8.16 4.28
N LEU A 47 4.20 -7.25 4.16
CA LEU A 47 4.44 -5.83 3.87
C LEU A 47 5.07 -5.09 5.05
N ALA A 48 4.65 -5.36 6.28
CA ALA A 48 5.20 -4.74 7.49
C ALA A 48 6.64 -5.18 7.81
N ASN A 49 7.10 -6.31 7.25
CA ASN A 49 8.49 -6.75 7.35
C ASN A 49 9.38 -6.20 6.23
N ALA A 50 8.82 -5.51 5.23
CA ALA A 50 9.61 -4.86 4.20
C ALA A 50 10.27 -3.58 4.76
N PRO A 51 11.47 -3.19 4.29
CA PRO A 51 12.20 -2.03 4.78
C PRO A 51 11.65 -0.70 4.20
N ILE A 52 10.34 -0.57 4.12
CA ILE A 52 9.64 0.55 3.50
C ILE A 52 8.44 0.98 4.34
N THR A 53 7.93 2.18 4.09
CA THR A 53 6.65 2.60 4.66
C THR A 53 5.52 2.10 3.76
N VAL A 54 4.44 1.61 4.37
CA VAL A 54 3.27 1.11 3.65
C VAL A 54 2.04 1.85 4.15
N SER A 55 1.31 2.44 3.20
CA SER A 55 0.09 3.18 3.48
C SER A 55 -1.07 2.73 2.60
N ALA A 56 -2.30 2.96 3.06
CA ALA A 56 -3.53 2.66 2.33
C ALA A 56 -4.38 3.93 2.17
N LEU A 57 -4.93 4.12 0.97
CA LEU A 57 -5.75 5.28 0.67
C LEU A 57 -7.10 5.20 1.37
N LYS A 58 -7.38 6.18 2.23
CA LYS A 58 -8.59 6.27 3.04
C LYS A 58 -9.86 6.23 2.20
N GLU A 59 -9.89 6.94 1.09
CA GLU A 59 -11.07 7.03 0.24
C GLU A 59 -11.44 5.68 -0.40
N ASP A 60 -10.44 4.85 -0.72
CA ASP A 60 -10.66 3.49 -1.24
C ASP A 60 -11.09 2.50 -0.15
N LEU A 61 -10.60 2.70 1.08
CA LEU A 61 -11.05 1.97 2.26
C LEU A 61 -12.52 2.28 2.58
N ASP A 62 -12.87 3.57 2.59
CA ASP A 62 -14.22 4.06 2.86
C ASP A 62 -15.20 3.54 1.78
N ALA A 63 -14.81 3.62 0.51
CA ALA A 63 -15.62 3.13 -0.61
C ALA A 63 -15.93 1.62 -0.53
N ARG A 64 -15.06 0.84 0.14
CA ARG A 64 -15.22 -0.61 0.34
C ARG A 64 -15.78 -0.98 1.72
N GLY A 65 -16.02 0.00 2.60
CA GLY A 65 -16.52 -0.25 3.96
C GLY A 65 -15.49 -0.92 4.89
N LEU A 66 -14.19 -0.63 4.70
CA LEU A 66 -13.09 -1.32 5.38
C LEU A 66 -12.41 -0.50 6.48
N SER A 67 -12.82 0.73 6.73
CA SER A 67 -12.09 1.70 7.58
C SER A 67 -11.89 1.28 9.05
N GLY A 68 -12.61 0.27 9.53
CA GLY A 68 -12.43 -0.34 10.86
C GLY A 68 -11.79 -1.73 10.86
N GLN A 69 -11.33 -2.21 9.71
CA GLN A 69 -10.80 -3.56 9.51
C GLN A 69 -9.32 -3.56 9.10
N ILE A 70 -8.65 -2.41 9.21
CA ILE A 70 -7.27 -2.20 8.77
C ILE A 70 -6.31 -2.41 9.92
N SER A 71 -5.20 -3.08 9.63
CA SER A 71 -4.17 -3.34 10.62
C SER A 71 -3.50 -2.06 11.08
N ALA A 72 -3.22 -1.95 12.38
CA ALA A 72 -2.50 -0.82 12.97
C ALA A 72 -1.04 -0.69 12.48
N LYS A 73 -0.53 -1.68 11.74
CA LYS A 73 0.80 -1.65 11.10
C LYS A 73 0.82 -0.87 9.78
N ILE A 74 -0.33 -0.51 9.23
CA ILE A 74 -0.46 0.18 7.94
C ILE A 74 -1.02 1.58 8.16
N ASP A 75 -0.34 2.58 7.64
CA ASP A 75 -0.79 3.97 7.75
C ASP A 75 -1.99 4.21 6.84
N VAL A 76 -2.98 4.98 7.32
CA VAL A 76 -4.14 5.39 6.52
C VAL A 76 -3.95 6.85 6.13
N VAL A 77 -3.91 7.10 4.82
CA VAL A 77 -3.58 8.41 4.25
C VAL A 77 -4.65 8.89 3.28
N GLY A 78 -4.75 10.20 3.04
CA GLY A 78 -5.72 10.78 2.10
C GLY A 78 -5.09 11.15 0.76
N TYR A 79 -5.90 11.68 -0.17
CA TYR A 79 -5.40 12.15 -1.47
C TYR A 79 -4.32 13.24 -1.39
N THR A 80 -4.36 14.09 -0.38
CA THR A 80 -3.32 15.12 -0.20
C THR A 80 -1.95 14.48 0.06
N ASP A 81 -1.92 13.43 0.88
CA ASP A 81 -0.71 12.68 1.18
C ASP A 81 -0.23 11.90 -0.04
N PHE A 82 -1.15 11.32 -0.83
CA PHE A 82 -0.79 10.69 -2.10
C PHE A 82 -0.11 11.70 -3.04
N VAL A 83 -0.66 12.90 -3.22
CA VAL A 83 -0.01 13.94 -4.01
C VAL A 83 1.38 14.25 -3.45
N ASN A 84 1.54 14.38 -2.14
CA ASN A 84 2.84 14.63 -1.51
C ASN A 84 3.84 13.47 -1.74
N LEU A 85 3.39 12.22 -1.72
CA LEU A 85 4.22 11.06 -2.05
C LEU A 85 4.72 11.15 -3.50
N THR A 86 3.86 11.54 -4.44
CA THR A 86 4.28 11.71 -5.86
C THR A 86 5.26 12.85 -6.07
N VAL A 87 5.25 13.87 -5.22
CA VAL A 87 6.23 14.97 -5.24
C VAL A 87 7.55 14.54 -4.60
N THR A 88 7.49 13.74 -3.53
CA THR A 88 8.65 13.28 -2.77
C THR A 88 9.50 12.29 -3.56
N HIS A 89 8.87 11.42 -4.35
CA HIS A 89 9.57 10.40 -5.14
C HIS A 89 9.74 10.82 -6.59
N ALA A 90 10.98 10.75 -7.09
CA ALA A 90 11.31 11.09 -8.48
C ALA A 90 10.70 10.13 -9.53
N SER A 91 10.30 8.93 -9.13
CA SER A 91 9.71 7.91 -10.00
C SER A 91 8.61 7.15 -9.29
N GLN A 92 7.69 6.59 -10.09
CA GLN A 92 6.61 5.73 -9.64
C GLN A 92 6.65 4.38 -10.38
N MET A 93 6.33 3.30 -9.67
CA MET A 93 6.06 1.98 -10.25
C MET A 93 4.67 1.49 -9.86
N ASN A 94 3.83 1.20 -10.86
CA ASN A 94 2.46 0.74 -10.64
C ASN A 94 2.33 -0.77 -10.86
N TRP A 95 1.64 -1.45 -9.94
CA TRP A 95 1.46 -2.91 -9.88
C TRP A 95 0.00 -3.34 -10.06
#